data_AF-A0A838I4J1-F1
#
_entry.id   AF-A0A838I4J1-F1
#
_cell.length_a   1.000
_cell.length_b   1.000
_cell.length_c   1.000
_cell.angle_alpha   90.00
_cell.angle_beta   90.00
_cell.angle_gamma   90.00
#
_symmetry.space_group_name_H-M   'P 1'
#
loop_
_entity.id
_entity.type
_entity.pdbx_description
1 polymer ?
#
loop_
_entity_poly.entity_id
_entity_poly.type
_entity_poly.pdbx_seq_one_letter_code
_entity_poly.pdbx_strand_id
1 'polypeptide(L)'
;MTGVVVLQHLEHEPAGVLTDALAAGGHRADVRRLWRGDAVPGSTARLAAVVVLGGDMNTDEEDAHPFLADERRLLGRCVADGVPVLGTCLGAQLLA
;
A
#
# COMPACT_ATOMS: atom_id res chain seq x y z
N MET A 1 -0.37 0.03 -18.49
CA MET A 1 0.49 -0.99 -17.87
C MET A 1 -0.04 -1.25 -16.47
N THR A 2 -0.24 -2.50 -16.12
CA THR A 2 -0.65 -2.98 -14.79
C THR A 2 0.58 -2.98 -13.88
N GLY A 3 0.56 -2.24 -12.78
CA GLY A 3 1.71 -2.08 -11.87
C GLY A 3 1.40 -2.57 -10.46
N VAL A 4 2.45 -2.86 -9.67
CA VAL A 4 2.29 -3.13 -8.24
C VAL A 4 2.45 -1.82 -7.50
N VAL A 5 1.43 -1.43 -6.73
CA VAL A 5 1.50 -0.24 -5.89
C VAL A 5 2.08 -0.61 -4.53
N VAL A 6 3.02 0.17 -4.01
CA VAL A 6 3.59 0.02 -2.68
C VAL A 6 3.27 1.26 -1.87
N LEU A 7 2.51 1.10 -0.79
CA LEU A 7 2.17 2.19 0.14
C LEU A 7 3.20 2.22 1.27
N GLN A 8 3.91 3.35 1.40
CA GLN A 8 4.99 3.54 2.36
C GLN A 8 4.62 4.64 3.38
N HIS A 9 4.66 4.30 4.66
CA HIS A 9 4.19 5.16 5.74
C HIS A 9 5.26 5.98 6.43
N LEU A 10 6.53 5.56 6.38
CA LEU A 10 7.64 6.24 7.06
C LEU A 10 8.80 6.49 6.10
N GLU A 11 9.55 7.59 6.29
CA GLU A 11 10.73 7.89 5.47
C GLU A 11 11.84 6.84 5.63
N HIS A 12 12.06 6.39 6.87
CA HIS A 12 13.13 5.47 7.24
C HIS A 12 12.77 3.98 7.10
N GLU A 13 11.55 3.67 6.69
CA GLU A 13 11.11 2.31 6.31
C GLU A 13 10.78 2.22 4.81
N PRO A 14 11.79 2.31 3.93
CA PRO A 14 11.56 2.19 2.50
C PRO A 14 11.19 0.76 2.11
N ALA A 15 10.59 0.60 0.93
CA ALA A 15 10.25 -0.70 0.35
C ALA A 15 11.47 -1.66 0.23
N GLY A 16 12.70 -1.14 0.16
CA GLY A 16 13.93 -1.91 0.24
C GLY A 16 13.96 -3.08 -0.75
N VAL A 17 14.28 -4.28 -0.26
CA VAL A 17 14.39 -5.52 -1.07
C VAL A 17 13.13 -5.86 -1.86
N LEU A 18 11.96 -5.35 -1.47
CA LEU A 18 10.71 -5.58 -2.17
C LEU A 18 10.74 -5.00 -3.59
N THR A 19 11.34 -3.82 -3.79
CA THR A 19 11.38 -3.22 -5.14
C THR A 19 12.23 -4.05 -6.09
N ASP A 20 13.34 -4.60 -5.59
CA ASP A 20 14.23 -5.45 -6.37
C ASP A 20 13.56 -6.79 -6.70
N ALA A 21 12.87 -7.39 -5.72
CA ALA A 21 12.11 -8.62 -5.91
C ALA A 21 10.97 -8.45 -6.93
N LEU A 22 10.23 -7.33 -6.86
CA LEU A 22 9.19 -7.01 -7.83
C LEU A 22 9.78 -6.83 -9.24
N ALA A 23 10.89 -6.10 -9.36
CA ALA A 23 11.58 -5.92 -10.63
C ALA A 23 12.08 -7.25 -11.22
N ALA A 24 12.66 -8.13 -10.39
CA ALA A 24 13.09 -9.46 -10.80
C ALA A 24 11.92 -10.34 -11.28
N GLY A 25 10.72 -10.14 -10.73
CA GLY A 25 9.48 -10.76 -11.18
C GLY A 25 8.86 -10.10 -12.43
N GLY A 26 9.50 -9.10 -13.04
CA GLY A 26 8.96 -8.39 -14.20
C GLY A 26 7.88 -7.36 -13.86
N HIS A 27 7.72 -6.99 -12.59
CA HIS A 27 6.74 -6.02 -12.13
C HIS A 27 7.40 -4.67 -11.83
N ARG A 28 6.77 -3.59 -12.30
CA ARG A 28 7.14 -2.24 -11.89
C ARG A 28 6.47 -1.90 -10.56
N ALA A 29 7.27 -1.52 -9.57
CA ALA A 29 6.79 -0.94 -8.32
C ALA A 29 6.45 0.55 -8.52
N ASP A 30 5.26 0.94 -8.11
CA ASP A 30 4.84 2.34 -7.94
C ASP A 30 4.77 2.65 -6.44
N VAL A 31 5.85 3.25 -5.92
CA VAL A 31 5.97 3.56 -4.49
C VAL A 31 5.28 4.90 -4.19
N ARG A 32 4.22 4.84 -3.38
CA ARG A 32 3.47 5.99 -2.86
C ARG A 32 3.94 6.28 -1.44
N ARG A 33 4.64 7.40 -1.25
CA ARG A 33 5.17 7.85 0.05
C ARG A 33 4.11 8.66 0.77
N LEU A 34 3.27 7.99 1.55
CA LEU A 34 2.12 8.61 2.22
C LEU A 34 2.56 9.69 3.23
N TRP A 35 3.71 9.49 3.89
CA TRP A 35 4.34 10.50 4.75
C TRP A 35 4.71 11.81 4.02
N ARG A 36 4.86 11.76 2.69
CA ARG A 36 5.15 12.92 1.83
C ARG A 36 3.89 13.48 1.14
N GLY A 37 2.72 12.94 1.46
CA GLY A 37 1.44 13.35 0.87
C GLY A 37 1.13 12.73 -0.49
N ASP A 38 1.82 11.65 -0.89
CA ASP A 38 1.38 10.89 -2.07
C ASP A 38 -0.02 10.30 -1.82
N ALA A 39 -0.93 10.50 -2.76
CA ALA A 39 -2.28 9.93 -2.68
C ALA A 39 -2.29 8.39 -2.80
N VAL A 40 -3.19 7.77 -2.04
CA VAL A 40 -3.61 6.37 -2.19
C VAL A 40 -4.47 6.23 -3.46
N PRO A 41 -4.30 5.18 -4.27
CA PRO A 41 -5.16 4.93 -5.43
C PRO A 41 -6.65 4.84 -5.04
N GLY A 42 -7.51 5.62 -5.69
CA GLY A 42 -8.95 5.58 -5.48
C GLY A 42 -9.68 4.39 -6.14
N SER A 43 -8.96 3.59 -6.92
CA SER A 43 -9.51 2.42 -7.63
C SER A 43 -8.47 1.32 -7.83
N THR A 44 -8.96 0.10 -7.93
CA THR A 44 -8.22 -1.13 -8.28
C THR A 44 -7.96 -1.28 -9.78
N ALA A 45 -8.55 -0.41 -10.60
CA ALA A 45 -8.43 -0.49 -12.04
C ALA A 45 -6.96 -0.44 -12.46
N ARG A 46 -6.49 -1.49 -13.14
CA ARG A 46 -5.10 -1.64 -13.62
C ARG A 46 -4.06 -1.85 -12.51
N LEU A 47 -4.46 -2.25 -11.30
CA LEU A 47 -3.52 -2.74 -10.29
C LEU A 47 -3.22 -4.22 -10.52
N ALA A 48 -1.93 -4.57 -10.54
CA ALA A 48 -1.51 -5.98 -10.55
C ALA A 48 -1.53 -6.57 -9.13
N ALA A 49 -1.14 -5.78 -8.14
CA ALA A 49 -1.21 -6.07 -6.71
C ALA A 49 -1.03 -4.77 -5.91
N VAL A 50 -1.32 -4.83 -4.61
CA VAL A 50 -0.99 -3.77 -3.64
C VAL A 50 -0.11 -4.35 -2.54
N VAL A 51 0.94 -3.62 -2.18
CA VAL A 51 1.73 -3.89 -0.98
C VAL A 51 1.56 -2.72 -0.02
N VAL A 52 1.24 -3.03 1.24
CA VAL A 52 1.08 -2.04 2.31
C VAL A 52 2.17 -2.29 3.35
N LEU A 53 3.12 -1.36 3.46
CA LEU A 53 4.25 -1.48 4.36
C LEU A 53 3.83 -1.25 5.83
N GLY A 54 4.80 -1.37 6.74
CA GLY A 54 4.64 -1.02 8.14
C GLY A 54 4.61 0.49 8.37
N GLY A 55 4.25 0.88 9.59
CA GLY A 55 4.26 2.25 10.07
C GLY A 55 4.00 2.29 11.58
N ASP A 56 4.27 3.44 12.19
CA ASP A 56 4.14 3.65 13.64
C ASP A 56 2.71 3.97 14.09
N MET A 57 1.79 4.15 13.13
CA MET A 57 0.40 4.53 13.39
C MET A 57 -0.41 3.35 13.93
N ASN A 58 -1.40 3.65 14.75
CA ASN A 58 -2.50 2.75 15.02
C ASN A 58 -3.54 2.84 13.89
N THR A 59 -4.23 1.73 13.60
CA THR A 59 -5.14 1.72 12.46
C THR A 59 -6.26 2.77 12.57
N ASP A 60 -6.71 3.08 13.78
CA ASP A 60 -7.84 3.98 14.08
C ASP A 60 -7.47 5.47 14.12
N GLU A 61 -6.21 5.83 13.86
CA GLU A 61 -5.74 7.22 13.88
C GLU A 61 -6.04 8.01 12.60
N GLU A 62 -7.20 7.79 11.98
CA GLU A 62 -7.58 8.43 10.70
C GLU A 62 -7.65 9.96 10.78
N ASP A 63 -7.97 10.52 11.95
CA ASP A 63 -7.99 11.98 12.17
C ASP A 63 -6.59 12.61 12.06
N ALA A 64 -5.56 11.91 12.56
CA ALA A 64 -4.16 12.35 12.48
C ALA A 64 -3.53 11.96 11.14
N HIS A 65 -3.99 10.86 10.56
CA HIS A 65 -3.45 10.25 9.35
C HIS A 65 -4.58 9.93 8.35
N PRO A 66 -5.12 10.94 7.63
CA PRO A 66 -6.29 10.75 6.75
C PRO A 66 -6.11 9.71 5.65
N PHE A 67 -4.88 9.41 5.25
CA PHE A 67 -4.59 8.36 4.28
C PHE A 67 -5.00 6.97 4.76
N LEU A 68 -5.07 6.71 6.08
CA LEU A 68 -5.48 5.41 6.63
C LEU A 68 -6.91 5.05 6.20
N ALA A 69 -7.82 6.03 6.17
CA ALA A 69 -9.19 5.84 5.70
C ALA A 69 -9.23 5.46 4.21
N ASP A 70 -8.34 6.06 3.40
CA ASP A 70 -8.24 5.75 1.98
C ASP A 70 -7.60 4.38 1.73
N GLU A 71 -6.61 3.99 2.56
CA GLU A 71 -6.02 2.65 2.54
C GLU A 71 -7.08 1.58 2.83
N ARG A 72 -7.89 1.73 3.89
CA ARG A 72 -8.98 0.80 4.19
C ARG A 72 -9.96 0.66 3.03
N ARG A 73 -10.34 1.78 2.39
CA ARG A 73 -11.21 1.77 1.21
C ARG A 73 -10.59 1.04 0.03
N LEU A 74 -9.30 1.26 -0.24
CA LEU A 74 -8.59 0.55 -1.30
C LEU A 74 -8.49 -0.95 -1.00
N LEU A 75 -8.11 -1.33 0.22
CA LEU A 75 -8.01 -2.72 0.64
C LEU A 75 -9.34 -3.46 0.53
N GLY A 76 -10.44 -2.85 0.96
CA GLY A 76 -11.78 -3.40 0.79
C GLY A 76 -12.14 -3.64 -0.69
N ARG A 77 -11.76 -2.72 -1.58
CA ARG A 77 -11.93 -2.91 -3.04
C ARG A 77 -11.03 -4.02 -3.57
N CYS A 78 -9.78 -4.10 -3.14
CA CYS A 78 -8.87 -5.17 -3.55
C CYS A 78 -9.43 -6.55 -3.21
N VAL A 79 -9.98 -6.71 -2.00
CA VAL A 79 -10.66 -7.95 -1.58
C VAL A 79 -11.87 -8.24 -2.46
N ALA A 80 -12.73 -7.25 -2.72
CA ALA A 80 -13.92 -7.41 -3.54
C ALA A 80 -13.60 -7.76 -5.01
N ASP A 81 -12.55 -7.15 -5.57
CA ASP A 81 -12.17 -7.28 -6.98
C ASP A 81 -11.16 -8.42 -7.22
N GLY A 82 -10.70 -9.10 -6.17
CA GLY A 82 -9.71 -10.17 -6.26
C GLY A 82 -8.30 -9.67 -6.62
N VAL A 83 -7.97 -8.41 -6.32
CA VAL A 83 -6.62 -7.87 -6.49
C VAL A 83 -5.74 -8.36 -5.33
N PRO A 84 -4.58 -9.00 -5.59
CA PRO A 84 -3.69 -9.48 -4.55
C PRO A 84 -3.18 -8.36 -3.64
N VAL A 85 -3.17 -8.62 -2.33
CA VAL A 85 -2.65 -7.72 -1.29
C VAL A 85 -1.58 -8.43 -0.47
N LEU A 86 -0.47 -7.74 -0.21
CA LEU A 86 0.51 -8.08 0.81
C LEU A 86 0.57 -6.95 1.85
N GLY A 87 0.17 -7.24 3.08
CA GLY A 87 0.29 -6.30 4.21
C GLY A 87 1.40 -6.74 5.18
N THR A 88 2.21 -5.79 5.66
CA THR A 88 3.24 -6.05 6.68
C THR A 88 3.05 -5.12 7.89
N CYS A 89 3.12 -5.67 9.11
CA CYS A 89 2.91 -4.89 10.35
C CYS A 89 1.58 -4.11 10.29
N LEU A 90 1.62 -2.77 10.28
CA LEU A 90 0.46 -1.91 10.07
C LEU A 90 -0.38 -2.35 8.86
N GLY A 91 0.24 -2.62 7.71
CA GLY A 91 -0.48 -3.06 6.52
C GLY A 91 -1.25 -4.37 6.70
N ALA A 92 -0.78 -5.27 7.57
CA ALA A 92 -1.51 -6.50 7.91
C ALA A 92 -2.69 -6.20 8.86
N GLN A 93 -2.50 -5.27 9.80
CA GLN A 93 -3.57 -4.83 10.71
C GLN A 93 -4.69 -4.10 9.98
N LEU A 94 -4.36 -3.29 8.96
CA LEU A 94 -5.35 -2.61 8.11
C LEU A 94 -6.16 -3.57 7.23
N LEU A 95 -5.59 -4.74 6.90
CA LEU A 95 -6.24 -5.76 6.08
C LEU A 95 -7.15 -6.71 6.88
N ALA A 96 -6.89 -6.87 8.18
CA ALA A 96 -7.61 -7.78 9.08
C ALA A 96 -9.03 -7.28 9.41
#